data_AF-A0A7Z0PGE9-F1
#
_entry.id   AF-A0A7Z0PGE9-F1
#
_cell.length_a   1.000
_cell.length_b   1.000
_cell.length_c   1.000
_cell.angle_alpha   90.00
_cell.angle_beta   90.00
_cell.angle_gamma   90.00
#
_symmetry.space_group_name_H-M   'P 1'
#
loop_
_entity.id
_entity.type
_entity.pdbx_description
1 polymer ?
#
loop_
_entity_poly.entity_id
_entity_poly.type
_entity_poly.pdbx_seq_one_letter_code
_entity_poly.pdbx_strand_id
1 'polypeptide(L)'
;MQLKSGIDFYDAIKNIDILENDYFKLEMNKIILKLGKGMSLKKIYANKIIFDDEFNAIISITEKTGDLISSFEGLYVIYSSRVKEKVRIILKVLEPLSIVVIALIVGVILIALMMPMLSVGEAII
;
A
#
# COMPACT_ATOMS: atom_id res chain seq x y z
N MET A 1 -13.94 -3.43 -9.24
CA MET A 1 -14.92 -2.55 -9.93
C MET A 1 -15.34 -3.11 -11.30
N GLN A 2 -14.42 -3.61 -12.15
CA GLN A 2 -14.76 -4.20 -13.48
C GLN A 2 -15.55 -5.52 -13.45
N LEU A 3 -15.39 -6.36 -12.41
CA LEU A 3 -16.14 -7.62 -12.28
C LEU A 3 -17.61 -7.41 -11.87
N LYS A 4 -17.91 -6.30 -11.18
CA LYS A 4 -19.29 -5.91 -10.82
C LYS A 4 -20.07 -5.35 -12.01
N SER A 5 -19.40 -4.97 -13.09
CA SER A 5 -20.00 -4.44 -14.33
C SER A 5 -20.36 -5.53 -15.37
N GLY A 6 -20.28 -6.81 -15.01
CA GLY A 6 -20.68 -7.91 -15.91
C GLY A 6 -19.65 -8.26 -17.00
N ILE A 7 -18.42 -7.74 -16.89
CA ILE A 7 -17.29 -8.14 -17.73
C ILE A 7 -16.80 -9.50 -17.23
N ASP A 8 -16.69 -10.47 -18.13
CA ASP A 8 -16.21 -11.82 -17.81
C ASP A 8 -14.83 -11.72 -17.14
N PHE A 9 -14.57 -12.56 -16.13
CA PHE A 9 -13.32 -12.57 -15.39
C PHE A 9 -12.11 -12.69 -16.32
N TYR A 10 -12.29 -13.39 -17.43
CA TYR A 10 -11.32 -13.51 -18.50
C TYR A 10 -11.00 -12.17 -19.18
N ASP A 11 -12.02 -11.36 -19.49
CA ASP A 11 -11.87 -10.05 -20.14
C ASP A 11 -11.33 -8.98 -19.18
N ALA A 12 -11.71 -9.05 -17.90
CA ALA A 12 -11.17 -8.18 -16.86
C ALA A 12 -9.65 -8.39 -16.67
N ILE A 13 -9.18 -9.64 -16.77
CA ILE A 13 -7.75 -9.94 -16.69
C ILE A 13 -7.04 -9.65 -18.01
N LYS A 14 -7.68 -9.80 -19.17
CA LYS A 14 -7.07 -9.37 -20.45
C LYS A 14 -6.78 -7.86 -20.44
N ASN A 15 -7.61 -7.07 -19.76
CA ASN A 15 -7.40 -5.64 -19.55
C ASN A 15 -6.39 -5.28 -18.45
N ILE A 16 -5.73 -6.27 -17.81
CA ILE A 16 -4.56 -6.06 -16.94
C ILE A 16 -3.33 -5.58 -17.74
N ASP A 17 -3.46 -5.45 -19.07
CA ASP A 17 -2.46 -4.82 -19.94
C ASP A 17 -2.02 -3.41 -19.50
N ILE A 18 -2.74 -2.79 -18.57
CA ILE A 18 -2.44 -1.50 -17.93
C ILE A 18 -1.32 -1.61 -16.86
N LEU A 19 -0.93 -2.82 -16.41
CA LEU A 19 0.18 -2.98 -15.47
C LEU A 19 1.52 -2.80 -16.19
N GLU A 20 2.30 -1.79 -15.79
CA GLU A 20 3.64 -1.48 -16.33
C GLU A 20 4.68 -2.59 -16.11
N ASN A 21 4.39 -3.58 -15.26
CA ASN A 21 5.34 -4.65 -14.91
C ASN A 21 5.12 -5.92 -15.75
N ASP A 22 6.01 -6.14 -16.72
CA ASP A 22 6.00 -7.30 -17.62
C ASP A 22 6.06 -8.66 -16.89
N TYR A 23 6.76 -8.72 -15.75
CA TYR A 23 6.80 -9.95 -14.95
C TYR A 23 5.43 -10.28 -14.35
N PHE A 24 4.69 -9.26 -13.89
CA PHE A 24 3.37 -9.44 -13.31
C PHE A 24 2.34 -9.85 -14.38
N LYS A 25 2.41 -9.26 -15.59
CA LYS A 25 1.59 -9.68 -16.75
C LYS A 25 1.80 -11.15 -17.10
N LEU A 26 3.06 -11.57 -17.23
CA LEU A 26 3.42 -12.96 -17.57
C LEU A 26 2.88 -13.94 -16.52
N GLU A 27 2.98 -13.58 -15.24
CA GLU A 27 2.48 -14.43 -14.17
C GLU A 27 0.95 -14.50 -14.13
N MET A 28 0.26 -13.39 -14.40
CA MET A 28 -1.21 -13.39 -14.45
C MET A 28 -1.76 -14.20 -15.63
N ASN A 29 -1.11 -14.15 -16.80
CA ASN A 29 -1.48 -15.00 -17.94
C ASN A 29 -1.27 -16.50 -17.66
N LYS A 30 -0.19 -16.87 -16.95
CA LYS A 30 0.05 -18.26 -16.53
C LYS A 30 -1.03 -18.76 -15.56
N ILE A 31 -1.53 -17.89 -14.70
CA ILE A 31 -2.60 -18.19 -13.76
C ILE A 31 -3.91 -18.50 -14.50
N ILE A 32 -4.31 -17.67 -15.47
CA ILE A 32 -5.52 -17.89 -16.28
C ILE A 32 -5.45 -19.24 -17.01
N LEU A 33 -4.31 -19.53 -17.64
CA LEU A 33 -4.10 -20.79 -18.36
C LEU A 33 -4.21 -22.03 -17.47
N LYS A 34 -3.81 -21.92 -16.20
CA LYS A 34 -3.91 -23.02 -15.23
C LYS A 34 -5.33 -23.14 -14.66
N LEU A 35 -6.03 -22.03 -14.49
CA LEU A 35 -7.43 -22.00 -14.08
C LEU A 35 -8.36 -22.60 -15.13
N GLY A 36 -8.17 -22.25 -16.40
CA GLY A 36 -8.91 -22.85 -17.53
C GLY A 36 -8.68 -24.36 -17.69
N LYS A 37 -7.62 -24.90 -17.08
CA LYS A 37 -7.32 -26.34 -17.03
C LYS A 37 -7.87 -27.05 -15.78
N GLY A 38 -8.67 -26.37 -14.96
CA GLY A 38 -9.28 -26.94 -13.75
C GLY A 38 -8.31 -27.16 -12.59
N MET A 39 -7.13 -26.52 -12.59
CA MET A 39 -6.25 -26.54 -11.42
C MET A 39 -6.83 -25.64 -10.33
N SER A 40 -6.83 -26.16 -9.10
CA SER A 40 -7.11 -25.40 -7.88
C SER A 40 -6.21 -24.16 -7.80
N LEU A 41 -6.81 -22.99 -7.53
CA LEU A 41 -6.08 -21.74 -7.29
C LEU A 41 -5.03 -21.96 -6.20
N LYS A 42 -5.37 -22.69 -5.13
CA LYS A 42 -4.44 -22.98 -4.03
C LYS A 42 -3.14 -23.62 -4.50
N LYS A 43 -3.18 -24.55 -5.46
CA LYS A 43 -1.96 -25.16 -6.06
C LYS A 43 -1.17 -24.20 -6.94
N ILE A 44 -1.83 -23.23 -7.57
CA ILE A 44 -1.20 -22.22 -8.43
C ILE A 44 -0.46 -21.17 -7.59
N TYR A 45 -0.98 -20.85 -6.40
CA TYR A 45 -0.53 -19.73 -5.56
C TYR A 45 0.37 -20.12 -4.38
N ALA A 46 0.39 -21.38 -3.93
CA ALA A 46 1.10 -21.83 -2.73
C ALA A 46 2.63 -21.62 -2.68
N ASN A 47 3.28 -21.18 -3.77
CA ASN A 47 4.74 -21.06 -3.87
C ASN A 47 5.22 -19.73 -4.47
N LYS A 48 4.40 -18.67 -4.43
CA LYS A 48 4.77 -17.38 -5.01
C LYS A 48 4.78 -16.29 -3.94
N ILE A 49 5.92 -15.63 -3.79
CA ILE A 49 6.18 -14.50 -2.87
C ILE A 49 5.15 -13.37 -3.00
N ILE A 50 4.52 -13.26 -4.18
CA ILE A 50 3.51 -12.24 -4.51
C ILE A 50 2.19 -12.48 -3.76
N PHE A 51 1.89 -13.71 -3.35
CA PHE A 51 0.61 -14.08 -2.75
C PHE A 51 0.83 -14.45 -1.29
N ASP A 52 0.44 -13.53 -0.40
CA ASP A 52 0.58 -13.67 1.04
C ASP A 52 -0.48 -14.61 1.64
N ASP A 53 -0.38 -14.84 2.95
CA ASP A 53 -1.30 -15.71 3.69
C ASP A 53 -2.76 -15.23 3.62
N GLU A 54 -2.98 -13.91 3.51
CA GLU A 54 -4.32 -13.32 3.36
C GLU A 54 -4.94 -13.65 2.01
N PHE A 55 -4.14 -13.59 0.95
CA PHE A 55 -4.53 -14.05 -0.37
C PHE A 55 -4.94 -15.53 -0.34
N ASN A 56 -4.10 -16.39 0.24
CA ASN A 56 -4.38 -17.81 0.34
C ASN A 56 -5.64 -18.11 1.17
N ALA A 57 -5.87 -17.35 2.25
CA ALA A 57 -7.06 -17.50 3.10
C ALA A 57 -8.34 -17.17 2.32
N ILE A 58 -8.36 -16.06 1.58
CA ILE A 58 -9.54 -15.68 0.79
C ILE A 58 -9.75 -16.63 -0.39
N ILE A 59 -8.70 -17.03 -1.11
CA ILE A 59 -8.82 -18.01 -2.18
C ILE A 59 -9.35 -19.36 -1.67
N SER A 60 -8.98 -19.78 -0.47
CA SER A 60 -9.55 -20.99 0.14
C SER A 60 -11.05 -20.87 0.43
N ILE A 61 -11.57 -19.65 0.65
CA ILE A 61 -13.00 -19.39 0.77
C ILE A 61 -13.64 -19.45 -0.61
N THR A 62 -13.01 -18.86 -1.63
CA THR A 62 -13.45 -18.90 -3.03
C THR A 62 -13.60 -20.32 -3.56
N GLU A 63 -12.65 -21.22 -3.27
CA GLU A 63 -12.74 -22.62 -3.72
C GLU A 63 -13.92 -23.37 -3.08
N LYS A 64 -14.37 -22.96 -1.89
CA LYS A 64 -15.50 -23.56 -1.18
C LYS A 64 -16.85 -22.98 -1.62
N THR A 65 -16.89 -21.68 -1.90
CA THR A 65 -18.13 -20.96 -2.23
C THR A 65 -18.37 -20.82 -3.72
N GLY A 66 -17.33 -20.97 -4.55
CA GLY A 66 -17.36 -20.69 -5.98
C GLY A 66 -17.47 -19.20 -6.31
N ASP A 67 -17.52 -18.32 -5.31
CA ASP A 67 -17.76 -16.89 -5.51
C ASP A 67 -16.44 -16.11 -5.54
N LEU A 68 -15.91 -16.00 -6.76
CA LEU A 68 -14.71 -15.21 -7.06
C LEU A 68 -14.94 -13.72 -6.83
N ILE A 69 -16.14 -13.18 -7.10
CA ILE A 69 -16.38 -11.74 -7.09
C ILE A 69 -16.27 -11.19 -5.66
N SER A 70 -16.97 -11.81 -4.70
CA SER A 70 -16.92 -11.39 -3.30
C SER A 70 -15.53 -11.58 -2.68
N SER A 71 -14.82 -12.63 -3.11
CA SER A 71 -13.46 -12.92 -2.65
C SER A 71 -12.46 -11.84 -3.09
N PHE A 72 -12.46 -11.46 -4.38
CA PHE A 72 -11.61 -10.39 -4.87
C PHE A 72 -11.97 -9.01 -4.26
N GLU A 73 -13.25 -8.78 -3.96
CA GLU A 73 -13.69 -7.59 -3.21
C GLU A 73 -13.11 -7.57 -1.78
N GLY A 74 -13.13 -8.72 -1.09
CA GLY A 74 -12.48 -8.88 0.22
C GLY A 74 -10.98 -8.57 0.18
N LEU A 75 -10.26 -9.09 -0.82
CA LEU A 75 -8.83 -8.80 -1.01
C LEU A 75 -8.57 -7.31 -1.23
N TYR A 76 -9.39 -6.66 -2.05
CA TYR A 76 -9.30 -5.22 -2.27
C TYR A 76 -9.49 -4.42 -0.99
N VAL A 77 -10.47 -4.78 -0.15
CA VAL A 77 -10.72 -4.11 1.13
C VAL A 77 -9.51 -4.24 2.05
N ILE A 78 -8.96 -5.45 2.19
CA ILE A 78 -7.79 -5.69 3.06
C ILE A 78 -6.58 -4.89 2.59
N TYR A 79 -6.21 -4.99 1.31
CA TYR A 79 -5.03 -4.30 0.79
C TYR A 79 -5.20 -2.78 0.76
N SER A 80 -6.38 -2.27 0.39
CA SER A 80 -6.65 -0.83 0.42
C SER A 80 -6.58 -0.28 1.84
N SER A 81 -7.05 -1.04 2.84
CA SER A 81 -6.91 -0.69 4.25
C SER A 81 -5.44 -0.65 4.68
N ARG A 82 -4.63 -1.65 4.29
CA ARG A 82 -3.18 -1.69 4.57
C ARG A 82 -2.44 -0.49 3.97
N VAL A 83 -2.77 -0.11 2.73
CA VAL A 83 -2.17 1.07 2.08
C VAL A 83 -2.55 2.34 2.85
N LYS A 84 -3.84 2.51 3.18
CA LYS A 84 -4.31 3.66 3.98
C LYS A 84 -3.62 3.74 5.33
N GLU A 85 -3.42 2.61 6.01
CA GLU A 85 -2.75 2.56 7.30
C GLU A 85 -1.26 2.89 7.19
N LYS A 86 -0.56 2.40 6.17
CA LYS A 86 0.84 2.79 5.90
C LYS A 86 0.97 4.29 5.70
N VAL A 87 0.09 4.90 4.89
CA VAL A 87 0.07 6.35 4.69
C VAL A 87 -0.21 7.07 6.01
N ARG A 88 -1.17 6.59 6.81
CA ARG A 88 -1.47 7.17 8.13
C ARG A 88 -0.27 7.14 9.06
N ILE A 89 0.47 6.03 9.11
CA ILE A 89 1.67 5.91 9.95
C ILE A 89 2.73 6.92 9.52
N ILE A 90 2.95 7.10 8.22
CA ILE A 90 3.89 8.11 7.69
C ILE A 90 3.47 9.52 8.14
N LEU A 91 2.19 9.86 8.00
CA LEU A 91 1.66 11.16 8.44
C LEU A 91 1.81 11.36 9.96
N LYS A 92 1.57 10.31 10.76
CA LYS A 92 1.71 10.36 12.22
C LYS A 92 3.15 10.63 12.68
N VAL A 93 4.15 10.20 11.91
CA VAL A 93 5.57 10.47 12.20
C VAL A 93 5.98 11.88 11.71
N LEU A 94 5.38 12.38 10.64
CA LEU A 94 5.65 13.73 10.14
C LEU A 94 5.19 14.83 11.11
N GLU A 95 4.09 14.61 11.83
CA GLU A 95 3.53 15.56 12.80
C GLU A 95 4.55 15.98 13.87
N PRO A 96 5.15 15.09 14.68
CA PRO A 96 6.16 15.47 15.67
C PRO A 96 7.46 16.00 15.05
N LEU A 97 7.84 15.51 13.86
CA LEU A 97 9.04 16.00 13.16
C LEU A 97 8.91 17.49 12.83
N SER A 98 7.73 17.93 12.39
CA SER A 98 7.49 19.35 12.08
C SER A 98 7.68 20.26 13.30
N ILE A 99 7.22 19.83 14.48
CA ILE A 99 7.37 20.57 15.75
C ILE A 99 8.84 20.72 16.11
N VAL A 100 9.64 19.65 15.97
CA VAL A 100 11.09 19.67 16.26
C VAL A 100 11.81 20.66 15.33
N VAL A 101 11.47 20.66 14.04
CA VAL A 101 12.06 21.59 13.06
C VAL A 101 11.71 23.04 13.41
N ILE A 102 10.45 23.33 13.72
CA ILE A 102 10.00 24.67 14.12
C ILE A 102 10.71 25.11 15.42
N ALA A 103 10.80 24.23 16.41
CA ALA A 103 11.48 24.52 17.68
C ALA A 103 12.96 24.86 17.47
N LEU A 104 13.64 24.15 16.57
CA LEU A 104 15.04 24.43 16.23
C LEU A 104 15.19 25.80 15.55
N ILE A 105 14.35 26.11 14.57
CA ILE A 105 14.36 27.42 13.88
C ILE A 105 14.14 28.55 14.88
N VAL A 106 13.11 28.43 15.72
CA VAL A 106 12.80 29.43 16.74
C VAL A 106 13.95 29.56 17.75
N GLY A 107 14.53 28.44 18.18
CA GLY A 107 15.68 28.43 19.10
C GLY A 107 16.89 29.18 18.54
N VAL A 108 17.23 28.96 17.27
CA VAL A 108 18.33 29.67 16.59
C VAL A 108 18.04 31.17 16.50
N ILE A 109 16.82 31.55 16.16
CA ILE A 109 16.41 32.97 16.10
C ILE A 109 16.54 33.62 17.49
N LEU A 110 16.07 32.96 18.55
CA LEU A 110 16.18 33.49 19.91
C LEU A 110 17.64 33.70 20.33
N ILE A 111 18.52 32.73 20.07
CA ILE A 111 19.95 32.87 20.39
C ILE A 111 20.58 34.03 19.60
N ALA A 112 20.27 34.14 18.31
CA ALA A 112 20.77 35.22 17.46
C ALA A 112 20.33 36.61 17.94
N LEU A 113 19.13 36.73 18.51
CA LEU A 113 18.62 37.98 19.07
C LEU A 113 19.16 38.26 20.49
N MET A 114 19.36 37.23 21.32
CA MET A 114 19.84 37.40 22.69
C MET A 114 21.34 37.74 22.76
N MET A 115 22.17 37.16 21.91
CA MET A 115 23.61 37.44 21.87
C MET A 115 23.96 38.94 21.80
N PRO A 116 23.45 39.74 20.84
CA PRO A 116 23.75 41.17 20.78
C PRO A 116 23.20 41.93 21.98
N MET A 117 22.08 41.51 22.57
CA MET A 117 21.51 42.15 23.75
C MET A 117 22.44 42.01 24.97
N LEU A 118 23.09 40.86 25.13
CA LEU A 118 24.08 40.63 26.19
C LEU A 118 25.31 41.51 26.00
N SER A 119 25.83 41.61 24.77
CA SER A 119 26.98 42.46 24.45
C SER A 119 26.73 43.95 24.70
N VAL A 120 25.52 44.45 24.42
CA VAL A 120 25.16 45.84 24.72
C VAL A 120 25.04 46.06 26.24
N GLY A 121 24.58 45.08 27.00
CA GLY A 121 24.49 45.17 28.46
C GLY A 121 25.86 45.27 29.15
N GLU A 122 26.84 44.49 28.70
CA GLU A 122 28.23 44.55 29.21
C GLU A 122 28.93 45.87 28.87
N ALA A 123 28.56 46.52 27.76
CA ALA A 123 29.16 47.79 27.36
C ALA A 123 28.65 49.02 28.16
N ILE A 124 27.59 48.85 28.96
CA ILE A 124 26.93 49.94 29.69
C ILE A 124 27.26 49.94 31.21
N ILE A 125 27.83 48.84 31.73
CA ILE A 125 28.27 48.69 33.13
C ILE A 125 29.78 48.87 33.22
#